data_AF-A0A5N6BX21-F1
#
_entry.id   AF-A0A5N6BX21-F1
#
_cell.length_a   1.000
_cell.length_b   1.000
_cell.length_c   1.000
_cell.angle_alpha   90.00
_cell.angle_beta   90.00
_cell.angle_gamma   90.00
#
_symmetry.space_group_name_H-M   'P 1'
#
loop_
_entity.id
_entity.type
_entity.pdbx_description
1 polymer ?
#
loop_
_entity_poly.entity_id
_entity_poly.type
_entity_poly.pdbx_seq_one_letter_code
_entity_poly.pdbx_strand_id
1 'polypeptide(L)'
;MGSPRKSAVTRAAVTVTALTLAATGCGILGGGSPRNLDVISVSSPQFRDGAPLPDDYSCKGGQGNPPLRWSGTSGAKSVALVVDDNNPRSGPEVHWVVFDIDPATTELGMDDVPRGARQGMTSSGKVGYAPPCQADGSYRFTVYALNTKLDLKQGADLAETLEGIASHTIARGRLTANTIE
;
A
#
# COMPACT_ATOMS: atom_id res chain seq x y z
N MET A 1 -47.87 -55.40 -48.11
CA MET A 1 -46.98 -55.46 -49.29
C MET A 1 -45.54 -55.28 -48.80
N GLY A 2 -44.68 -56.29 -48.93
CA GLY A 2 -43.22 -56.15 -48.88
C GLY A 2 -42.52 -56.12 -47.51
N SER A 3 -42.23 -57.28 -46.93
CA SER A 3 -40.96 -57.54 -46.22
C SER A 3 -39.95 -58.10 -47.25
N PRO A 4 -38.67 -58.39 -46.97
CA PRO A 4 -37.65 -57.80 -46.09
C PRO A 4 -36.31 -57.59 -46.86
N ARG A 5 -35.21 -57.17 -46.21
CA ARG A 5 -33.86 -57.73 -46.45
C ARG A 5 -32.90 -57.39 -45.30
N LYS A 6 -32.40 -58.44 -44.65
CA LYS A 6 -31.30 -58.43 -43.68
C LYS A 6 -29.98 -58.28 -44.44
N SER A 7 -29.04 -57.54 -43.87
CA SER A 7 -27.60 -57.79 -44.05
C SER A 7 -26.88 -57.52 -42.73
N ALA A 8 -26.24 -58.55 -42.21
CA ALA A 8 -25.28 -58.49 -41.12
C ALA A 8 -23.88 -58.32 -41.72
N VAL A 9 -23.04 -57.42 -41.17
CA VAL A 9 -21.58 -57.44 -41.35
C VAL A 9 -20.89 -56.98 -40.06
N THR A 10 -20.31 -57.98 -39.39
CA THR A 10 -18.95 -58.08 -38.83
C THR A 10 -18.24 -56.87 -38.19
N ARG A 11 -18.02 -57.04 -36.87
CA ARG A 11 -16.85 -56.70 -36.02
C ARG A 11 -15.75 -55.77 -36.57
N ALA A 12 -15.45 -54.73 -35.81
CA ALA A 12 -14.08 -54.44 -35.38
C ALA A 12 -14.11 -53.73 -34.01
N ALA A 13 -13.55 -54.37 -33.00
CA ALA A 13 -13.23 -53.73 -31.73
C ALA A 13 -11.95 -52.91 -31.93
N VAL A 14 -11.98 -51.63 -31.58
CA VAL A 14 -10.77 -50.85 -31.30
C VAL A 14 -10.98 -50.22 -29.94
N THR A 15 -10.44 -50.89 -28.94
CA THR A 15 -10.25 -50.37 -27.59
C THR A 15 -9.38 -49.12 -27.66
N VAL A 16 -9.97 -47.95 -27.40
CA VAL A 16 -9.21 -46.73 -27.16
C VAL A 16 -8.64 -46.83 -25.75
N THR A 17 -7.34 -47.12 -25.69
CA THR A 17 -6.55 -47.18 -24.47
C THR A 17 -6.64 -45.83 -23.76
N ALA A 18 -7.12 -45.85 -22.51
CA ALA A 18 -7.18 -44.67 -21.66
C ALA A 18 -5.74 -44.13 -21.45
N LEU A 19 -5.47 -42.91 -21.96
CA LEU A 19 -4.28 -42.15 -21.60
C LEU A 19 -4.43 -41.73 -20.13
N THR A 20 -3.71 -42.41 -19.24
CA THR A 20 -3.47 -41.95 -17.88
C THR A 20 -2.46 -40.79 -17.95
N LEU A 21 -2.94 -39.54 -17.86
CA LEU A 21 -2.06 -38.40 -17.60
C LEU A 21 -1.51 -38.54 -16.18
N ALA A 22 -0.27 -39.01 -16.09
CA ALA A 22 0.51 -38.95 -14.87
C ALA A 22 0.72 -37.48 -14.48
N ALA A 23 0.22 -37.11 -13.30
CA ALA A 23 0.48 -35.83 -12.68
C ALA A 23 1.96 -35.75 -12.27
N THR A 24 2.71 -34.86 -12.92
CA THR A 24 3.99 -34.34 -12.42
C THR A 24 3.84 -32.84 -12.20
N GLY A 25 3.44 -32.49 -10.98
CA GLY A 25 3.61 -31.15 -10.44
C GLY A 25 5.04 -30.94 -9.92
N CYS A 26 5.61 -29.79 -10.26
CA CYS A 26 6.66 -29.01 -9.56
C CYS A 26 7.06 -27.92 -10.55
N GLY A 27 6.73 -26.64 -10.39
CA GLY A 27 7.16 -25.73 -9.33
C GLY A 27 7.99 -24.60 -9.99
N ILE A 28 8.19 -23.48 -9.30
CA ILE A 28 9.06 -22.33 -9.68
C ILE A 28 8.39 -21.29 -10.59
N LEU A 29 7.53 -20.42 -10.02
CA LEU A 29 7.60 -18.97 -10.23
C LEU A 29 6.88 -18.26 -9.06
N GLY A 30 7.65 -17.83 -8.06
CA GLY A 30 7.36 -16.65 -7.22
C GLY A 30 6.04 -16.60 -6.44
N GLY A 31 5.74 -17.62 -5.62
CA GLY A 31 4.67 -17.54 -4.62
C GLY A 31 5.09 -16.72 -3.41
N GLY A 32 5.13 -15.38 -3.53
CA GLY A 32 5.10 -14.52 -2.36
C GLY A 32 3.78 -14.77 -1.63
N SER A 33 3.80 -15.50 -0.53
CA SER A 33 2.61 -15.67 0.30
C SER A 33 2.13 -14.28 0.71
N PRO A 34 0.81 -13.97 0.64
CA PRO A 34 0.30 -12.69 1.11
C PRO A 34 0.75 -12.53 2.57
N ARG A 35 1.59 -11.52 2.83
CA ARG A 35 2.00 -11.18 4.20
C ARG A 35 0.73 -10.70 4.91
N ASN A 36 0.27 -11.45 5.89
CA ASN A 36 -0.77 -10.98 6.79
C ASN A 36 -0.13 -9.88 7.65
N LEU A 37 -0.45 -8.62 7.34
CA LEU A 37 0.04 -7.48 8.10
C LEU A 37 -0.93 -7.20 9.23
N ASP A 38 -0.38 -6.94 10.41
CA ASP A 38 -1.19 -6.45 11.53
C ASP A 38 -1.78 -5.06 11.18
N VAL A 39 -2.88 -4.71 11.86
CA VAL A 39 -3.63 -3.47 11.58
C VAL A 39 -3.22 -2.38 12.57
N ILE A 40 -2.85 -1.21 12.04
CA ILE A 40 -2.64 0.02 12.81
C ILE A 40 -3.92 0.86 12.71
N SER A 41 -4.34 1.45 13.85
CA SER A 41 -5.37 2.50 13.85
C SER A 41 -4.71 3.85 13.61
N VAL A 42 -5.25 4.66 12.69
CA VAL A 42 -4.75 6.01 12.37
C VAL A 42 -5.92 6.98 12.45
N SER A 43 -5.70 8.15 13.04
CA SER A 43 -6.71 9.20 13.20
C SER A 43 -6.09 10.59 13.21
N SER A 44 -6.92 11.62 13.05
CA SER A 44 -6.54 13.02 13.22
C SER A 44 -7.60 13.72 14.08
N PRO A 45 -7.23 14.69 14.93
CA PRO A 45 -8.21 15.56 15.58
C PRO A 45 -8.87 16.55 14.61
N GLN A 46 -8.34 16.71 13.39
CA GLN A 46 -8.80 17.74 12.44
C GLN A 46 -9.83 17.25 11.44
N PHE A 47 -9.82 15.94 11.13
CA PHE A 47 -10.77 15.36 10.19
C PHE A 47 -11.01 13.88 10.49
N ARG A 48 -12.17 13.38 10.05
CA ARG A 48 -12.54 11.97 10.14
C ARG A 48 -12.13 11.23 8.88
N ASP A 49 -12.04 9.91 8.97
CA ASP A 49 -11.80 9.08 7.79
C ASP A 49 -12.91 9.28 6.74
N GLY A 50 -12.48 9.56 5.51
CA GLY A 50 -13.32 9.87 4.35
C GLY A 50 -13.89 11.28 4.30
N ALA A 51 -13.64 12.14 5.31
CA ALA A 51 -14.05 13.54 5.29
C ALA A 51 -13.11 14.41 4.43
N PRO A 52 -13.51 15.65 4.06
CA PRO A 52 -12.61 16.62 3.46
C PRO A 52 -11.35 16.89 4.27
N LEU A 53 -10.24 17.14 3.57
CA LEU A 53 -9.03 17.68 4.18
C LEU A 53 -9.25 19.18 4.44
N PRO A 54 -9.06 19.67 5.66
CA PRO A 54 -9.15 21.10 5.94
C PRO A 54 -8.20 21.92 5.10
N ASP A 55 -8.67 23.08 4.64
CA ASP A 55 -7.91 23.98 3.76
C ASP A 55 -6.52 24.32 4.31
N ASP A 56 -6.41 24.46 5.63
CA ASP A 56 -5.18 24.73 6.38
C ASP A 56 -4.01 23.77 6.07
N TYR A 57 -4.32 22.51 5.74
CA TYR A 57 -3.34 21.45 5.42
C TYR A 57 -3.21 21.20 3.92
N SER A 58 -3.92 21.96 3.10
CA SER A 58 -3.80 21.93 1.64
C SER A 58 -2.93 23.09 1.14
N CYS A 59 -2.75 23.20 -0.17
CA CYS A 59 -2.05 24.34 -0.76
C CYS A 59 -2.86 25.66 -0.77
N LYS A 60 -4.14 25.63 -0.36
CA LYS A 60 -4.90 26.85 -0.07
C LYS A 60 -4.52 27.46 1.29
N GLY A 61 -4.08 26.61 2.21
CA GLY A 61 -3.60 26.98 3.54
C GLY A 61 -2.07 27.04 3.61
N GLY A 62 -1.56 26.91 4.82
CA GLY A 62 -0.12 27.01 5.09
C GLY A 62 0.32 26.46 6.45
N GLN A 63 -0.51 25.64 7.11
CA GLN A 63 -0.19 25.08 8.42
C GLN A 63 0.72 23.83 8.35
N GLY A 64 1.18 23.44 7.16
CA GLY A 64 2.00 22.25 6.98
C GLY A 64 1.18 20.96 7.07
N ASN A 65 1.76 19.90 7.65
CA ASN A 65 1.07 18.62 7.77
C ASN A 65 -0.04 18.67 8.83
N PRO A 66 -1.12 17.87 8.68
CA PRO A 66 -2.10 17.71 9.74
C PRO A 66 -1.51 16.94 10.93
N PRO A 67 -1.98 17.19 12.16
CA PRO A 67 -1.66 16.34 13.30
C PRO A 67 -2.27 14.95 13.09
N LEU A 68 -1.50 13.92 13.43
CA LEU A 68 -1.89 12.51 13.27
C LEU A 68 -1.66 11.75 14.56
N ARG A 69 -2.49 10.75 14.82
CA ARG A 69 -2.36 9.81 15.94
C ARG A 69 -2.48 8.39 15.44
N TRP A 70 -1.74 7.48 16.06
CA TRP A 70 -1.85 6.07 15.75
C TRP A 70 -1.59 5.15 16.96
N SER A 71 -2.07 3.92 16.83
CA SER A 71 -1.82 2.84 17.79
C SER A 71 -1.72 1.50 17.07
N GLY A 72 -1.05 0.52 17.69
CA GLY A 72 -0.85 -0.82 17.10
C GLY A 72 0.51 -1.01 16.44
N THR A 73 1.54 -0.27 16.87
CA THR A 73 2.93 -0.37 16.38
C THR A 73 3.80 -1.35 17.19
N SER A 74 3.16 -2.24 17.97
CA SER A 74 3.85 -3.22 18.81
C SER A 74 4.81 -4.10 18.00
N GLY A 75 6.03 -4.32 18.52
CA GLY A 75 7.04 -5.13 17.85
C GLY A 75 7.79 -4.44 16.72
N ALA A 76 7.46 -3.18 16.41
CA ALA A 76 8.22 -2.37 15.46
C ALA A 76 9.59 -1.96 16.03
N LYS A 77 10.60 -1.90 15.16
CA LYS A 77 11.89 -1.24 15.45
C LYS A 77 11.89 0.22 15.04
N SER A 78 11.05 0.60 14.09
CA SER A 78 10.73 1.99 13.76
C SER A 78 9.35 2.10 13.10
N VAL A 79 8.87 3.33 13.00
CA VAL A 79 7.63 3.68 12.31
C VAL A 79 7.95 4.54 11.09
N ALA A 80 7.13 4.42 10.06
CA ALA A 80 7.15 5.29 8.89
C ALA A 80 5.75 5.82 8.57
N LEU A 81 5.70 6.99 7.94
CA LEU A 81 4.50 7.66 7.44
C LEU A 81 4.71 7.97 5.96
N VAL A 82 3.74 7.59 5.13
CA VAL A 82 3.65 8.01 3.74
C VAL A 82 2.30 8.69 3.53
N VAL A 83 2.36 9.91 2.98
CA VAL A 83 1.18 10.63 2.50
C VAL A 83 1.21 10.61 0.98
N ASP A 84 0.22 10.01 0.37
CA ASP A 84 0.10 9.91 -1.08
C ASP A 84 -1.35 10.08 -1.55
N ASP A 85 -1.53 10.25 -2.85
CA ASP A 85 -2.83 10.15 -3.49
C ASP A 85 -2.78 9.12 -4.64
N ASN A 86 -3.89 9.03 -5.38
CA ASN A 86 -3.90 8.32 -6.65
C ASN A 86 -4.73 9.13 -7.64
N ASN A 87 -4.13 10.16 -8.23
CA ASN A 87 -4.78 10.98 -9.23
C ASN A 87 -4.90 10.19 -10.56
N PRO A 88 -6.12 9.99 -11.10
CA PRO A 88 -6.30 9.25 -12.36
C PRO A 88 -5.63 9.89 -13.59
N ARG A 89 -5.26 11.18 -13.51
CA ARG A 89 -4.67 11.95 -14.61
C ARG A 89 -3.14 12.03 -14.54
N SER A 90 -2.58 12.34 -13.37
CA SER A 90 -1.12 12.45 -13.17
C SER A 90 -0.46 11.19 -12.63
N GLY A 91 -1.25 10.19 -12.20
CA GLY A 91 -0.75 9.02 -11.49
C GLY A 91 -0.64 9.27 -9.98
N PRO A 92 -0.08 8.32 -9.22
CA PRO A 92 0.11 8.48 -7.79
C PRO A 92 1.17 9.53 -7.47
N GLU A 93 0.83 10.49 -6.62
CA GLU A 93 1.76 11.48 -6.09
C GLU A 93 2.03 11.23 -4.61
N VAL A 94 3.30 11.29 -4.21
CA VAL A 94 3.72 11.20 -2.81
C VAL A 94 3.98 12.61 -2.30
N HIS A 95 3.18 13.01 -1.33
CA HIS A 95 3.19 14.32 -0.70
C HIS A 95 4.12 14.38 0.51
N TRP A 96 4.37 13.25 1.18
CA TRP A 96 5.25 13.23 2.34
C TRP A 96 5.77 11.83 2.65
N VAL A 97 7.04 11.75 3.06
CA VAL A 97 7.65 10.50 3.55
C VAL A 97 8.46 10.82 4.79
N VAL A 98 8.10 10.20 5.91
CA VAL A 98 8.85 10.24 7.17
C VAL A 98 9.16 8.82 7.59
N PHE A 99 10.40 8.55 7.99
CA PHE A 99 10.84 7.22 8.38
C PHE A 99 11.80 7.27 9.57
N ASP A 100 12.09 6.10 10.13
CA ASP A 100 12.88 5.94 11.36
C ASP A 100 12.31 6.69 12.57
N ILE A 101 10.98 6.91 12.58
CA ILE A 101 10.26 7.41 13.74
C ILE A 101 10.42 6.40 14.88
N ASP A 102 10.71 6.89 16.09
CA ASP A 102 10.81 6.04 17.27
C ASP A 102 9.48 5.27 17.48
N PRO A 103 9.51 3.94 17.65
CA PRO A 103 8.29 3.14 17.74
C PRO A 103 7.40 3.46 18.96
N ALA A 104 7.93 4.15 19.98
CA ALA A 104 7.15 4.68 21.10
C ALA A 104 6.39 5.98 20.76
N THR A 105 6.71 6.63 19.63
CA THR A 105 5.96 7.79 19.14
C THR A 105 4.61 7.32 18.60
N THR A 106 3.54 7.93 19.12
CA THR A 106 2.15 7.58 18.78
C THR A 106 1.36 8.74 18.19
N GLU A 107 2.00 9.91 18.04
CA GLU A 107 1.40 11.07 17.39
C GLU A 107 2.45 11.97 16.73
N LEU A 108 2.01 12.73 15.73
CA LEU A 108 2.72 13.86 15.16
C LEU A 108 1.92 15.13 15.39
N GLY A 109 2.63 16.18 15.80
CA GLY A 109 2.10 17.53 15.77
C GLY A 109 1.89 18.04 14.35
N MET A 110 1.22 19.18 14.27
CA MET A 110 1.22 20.02 13.07
C MET A 110 2.63 20.57 12.84
N ASP A 111 3.06 20.58 11.58
CA ASP A 111 4.38 21.08 11.15
C ASP A 111 5.55 20.50 11.96
N ASP A 112 5.45 19.23 12.32
CA ASP A 112 6.39 18.57 13.23
C ASP A 112 6.98 17.29 12.63
N VAL A 113 8.26 17.07 12.91
CA VAL A 113 9.00 15.85 12.58
C VAL A 113 9.71 15.40 13.86
N PRO A 114 9.38 14.21 14.40
CA PRO A 114 9.92 13.76 15.67
C PRO A 114 11.43 13.68 15.65
N ARG A 115 12.05 13.97 16.79
CA ARG A 115 13.50 13.88 16.93
C ARG A 115 13.99 12.47 16.57
N GLY A 116 14.96 12.40 15.67
CA GLY A 116 15.56 11.14 15.22
C GLY A 116 14.89 10.53 14.00
N ALA A 117 13.68 10.98 13.65
CA ALA A 117 13.07 10.66 12.35
C ALA A 117 13.80 11.37 11.22
N ARG A 118 13.67 10.83 10.02
CA ARG A 118 14.23 11.37 8.77
C ARG A 118 13.12 11.50 7.74
N GLN A 119 13.32 12.36 6.75
CA GLN A 119 12.36 12.55 5.67
C GLN A 119 12.97 12.17 4.33
N GLY A 120 12.19 11.49 3.49
CA GLY A 120 12.56 11.15 2.11
C GLY A 120 12.22 12.28 1.14
N MET A 121 12.65 12.15 -0.11
CA MET A 121 12.13 12.95 -1.20
C MET A 121 10.67 12.61 -1.48
N THR A 122 9.94 13.59 -2.03
CA THR A 122 8.55 13.47 -2.50
C THR A 122 8.50 13.38 -4.02
N SER A 123 7.33 13.13 -4.61
CA SER A 123 7.17 13.17 -6.08
C SER A 123 7.53 14.53 -6.69
N SER A 124 7.48 15.61 -5.90
CA SER A 124 7.91 16.95 -6.33
C SER A 124 9.43 17.15 -6.36
N GLY A 125 10.22 16.14 -5.94
CA GLY A 125 11.67 16.23 -5.79
C GLY A 125 12.13 17.03 -4.56
N LYS A 126 11.20 17.40 -3.67
CA LYS A 126 11.50 18.12 -2.43
C LYS A 126 11.38 17.23 -1.20
N VAL A 127 12.04 17.64 -0.13
CA VAL A 127 11.93 17.02 1.20
C VAL A 127 10.96 17.85 2.03
N GLY A 128 10.13 17.18 2.85
CA GLY A 128 9.09 17.83 3.63
C GLY A 128 7.69 17.50 3.14
N TYR A 129 6.68 17.94 3.89
CA TYR A 129 5.28 17.85 3.49
C TYR A 129 5.04 18.79 2.29
N ALA A 130 4.57 18.24 1.18
CA ALA A 130 4.15 18.98 0.00
C ALA A 130 2.61 19.03 -0.02
N PRO A 131 1.98 20.16 0.40
CA PRO A 131 0.54 20.22 0.56
C PRO A 131 -0.21 19.91 -0.75
N PRO A 132 -1.27 19.09 -0.70
CA PRO A 132 -2.04 18.74 -1.88
C PRO A 132 -2.84 19.94 -2.42
N CYS A 133 -3.04 19.97 -3.75
CA CYS A 133 -3.79 21.02 -4.45
C CYS A 133 -5.02 20.54 -5.22
N GLN A 134 -5.22 19.23 -5.38
CA GLN A 134 -6.32 18.71 -6.16
C GLN A 134 -7.60 18.67 -5.31
N ALA A 135 -8.52 19.62 -5.55
CA ALA A 135 -9.77 19.69 -4.80
C ALA A 135 -10.55 18.36 -4.79
N ASP A 136 -10.62 17.64 -5.92
CA ASP A 136 -11.31 16.35 -6.03
C ASP A 136 -10.37 15.14 -5.84
N GLY A 137 -9.44 15.23 -4.89
CA GLY A 137 -8.45 14.18 -4.59
C GLY A 137 -8.91 13.16 -3.53
N SER A 138 -8.15 12.08 -3.37
CA SER A 138 -8.26 11.17 -2.22
C SER A 138 -6.87 10.98 -1.63
N TYR A 139 -6.65 11.60 -0.48
CA TYR A 139 -5.36 11.72 0.20
C TYR A 139 -5.26 10.69 1.31
N ARG A 140 -4.21 9.89 1.28
CA ARG A 140 -4.04 8.74 2.16
C ARG A 140 -2.86 8.99 3.08
N PHE A 141 -3.11 8.99 4.38
CA PHE A 141 -2.11 9.10 5.43
C PHE A 141 -1.87 7.70 5.98
N THR A 142 -0.83 7.03 5.48
CA THR A 142 -0.57 5.63 5.79
C THR A 142 0.60 5.50 6.77
N VAL A 143 0.36 4.89 7.93
CA VAL A 143 1.37 4.58 8.94
C VAL A 143 1.80 3.13 8.80
N TYR A 144 3.10 2.88 8.91
CA TYR A 144 3.74 1.59 8.78
C TYR A 144 4.58 1.30 10.02
N ALA A 145 4.41 0.12 10.61
CA ALA A 145 5.35 -0.44 11.57
C ALA A 145 6.40 -1.26 10.82
N LEU A 146 7.68 -0.98 11.06
CA LEU A 146 8.80 -1.63 10.38
C LEU A 146 9.58 -2.53 11.35
N ASN A 147 10.03 -3.69 10.86
CA ASN A 147 10.88 -4.61 11.64
C ASN A 147 12.36 -4.23 11.65
N THR A 148 12.71 -3.07 11.09
CA THR A 148 14.06 -2.50 11.04
C THR A 148 13.98 -0.98 11.05
N LYS A 149 15.10 -0.32 11.37
CA LYS A 149 15.37 1.04 10.89
C LYS A 149 15.88 0.97 9.46
N LEU A 150 15.46 1.92 8.63
CA LEU A 150 15.93 2.02 7.25
C LEU A 150 17.35 2.59 7.20
N ASP A 151 17.70 3.46 8.15
CA ASP A 151 19.02 4.10 8.29
C ASP A 151 19.48 4.86 7.03
N LEU A 152 18.55 5.21 6.14
CA LEU A 152 18.77 6.04 4.96
C LEU A 152 18.98 7.51 5.34
N LYS A 153 19.78 8.26 4.58
CA LYS A 153 20.07 9.67 4.88
C LYS A 153 18.81 10.57 4.82
N GLN A 154 18.87 11.73 5.46
CA GLN A 154 17.89 12.80 5.22
C GLN A 154 17.85 13.16 3.73
N GLY A 155 16.64 13.23 3.15
CA GLY A 155 16.45 13.44 1.72
C GLY A 155 16.89 12.25 0.87
N ALA A 156 16.73 11.03 1.37
CA ALA A 156 16.92 9.82 0.58
C ALA A 156 15.98 9.78 -0.63
N ASP A 157 16.37 9.04 -1.67
CA ASP A 157 15.57 8.90 -2.88
C ASP A 157 14.19 8.31 -2.56
N LEU A 158 13.17 8.78 -3.28
CA LEU A 158 11.79 8.37 -3.04
C LEU A 158 11.61 6.86 -3.26
N ALA A 159 12.13 6.32 -4.36
CA ALA A 159 11.95 4.91 -4.70
C ALA A 159 12.68 4.02 -3.69
N GLU A 160 13.93 4.34 -3.36
CA GLU A 160 14.71 3.65 -2.33
C GLU A 160 13.98 3.63 -0.98
N THR A 161 13.43 4.77 -0.57
CA THR A 161 12.73 4.90 0.71
C THR A 161 11.44 4.07 0.72
N LEU A 162 10.62 4.15 -0.33
CA LEU A 162 9.37 3.39 -0.42
C LEU A 162 9.61 1.88 -0.51
N GLU A 163 10.64 1.44 -1.22
CA GLU A 163 11.02 0.03 -1.30
C GLU A 163 11.46 -0.50 0.07
N GLY A 164 12.24 0.28 0.82
CA GLY A 164 12.63 -0.02 2.18
C GLY A 164 11.42 -0.17 3.11
N ILE A 165 10.50 0.81 3.08
CA ILE A 165 9.24 0.75 3.84
C ILE A 165 8.46 -0.52 3.49
N ALA A 166 8.24 -0.78 2.20
CA ALA A 166 7.44 -1.91 1.74
C ALA A 166 8.05 -3.26 2.15
N SER A 167 9.36 -3.41 2.04
CA SER A 167 10.07 -4.67 2.33
C SER A 167 10.03 -5.04 3.81
N HIS A 168 10.03 -4.03 4.68
CA HIS A 168 10.17 -4.18 6.13
C HIS A 168 8.87 -3.98 6.93
N THR A 169 7.76 -3.67 6.25
CA THR A 169 6.45 -3.50 6.89
C THR A 169 5.98 -4.80 7.54
N ILE A 170 5.58 -4.71 8.81
CA ILE A 170 4.93 -5.79 9.58
C ILE A 170 3.50 -5.46 9.99
N ALA A 171 3.17 -4.17 10.11
CA ALA A 171 1.80 -3.70 10.36
C ALA A 171 1.57 -2.40 9.60
N ARG A 172 0.32 -2.13 9.20
CA ARG A 172 -0.04 -0.86 8.55
C ARG A 172 -1.46 -0.42 8.84
N GLY A 173 -1.69 0.89 8.72
CA GLY A 173 -2.97 1.54 8.96
C GLY A 173 -3.09 2.79 8.13
N ARG A 174 -4.32 3.23 7.84
CA ARG A 174 -4.57 4.39 6.98
C ARG A 174 -5.72 5.23 7.50
N LEU A 175 -5.54 6.54 7.39
CA LEU A 175 -6.59 7.54 7.42
C LEU A 175 -6.70 8.17 6.01
N THR A 176 -7.90 8.38 5.52
CA THR A 176 -8.16 8.97 4.20
C THR A 176 -8.89 10.29 4.35
N ALA A 177 -8.46 11.32 3.61
CA ALA A 177 -9.26 12.51 3.38
C ALA A 177 -9.74 12.50 1.92
N ASN A 178 -11.05 12.68 1.70
CA ASN A 178 -11.62 12.79 0.36
C ASN A 178 -11.95 14.24 0.11
N THR A 179 -11.43 14.79 -0.98
CA THR A 179 -11.53 16.21 -1.33
C THR A 179 -10.78 17.15 -0.38
N ILE A 180 -10.62 18.39 -0.81
CA ILE A 180 -10.19 19.53 0.01
C ILE A 180 -11.43 20.41 0.23
N GLU A 181 -11.57 20.99 1.43
CA GLU A 181 -12.68 21.90 1.81
C GLU A 181 -12.91 23.07 0.83
#